data_AF-A0A1E3IW45-F1
#
_entry.id   AF-A0A1E3IW45-F1
#
_cell.length_a   1.000
_cell.length_b   1.000
_cell.length_c   1.000
_cell.angle_alpha   90.00
_cell.angle_beta   90.00
_cell.angle_gamma   90.00
#
_symmetry.space_group_name_H-M   'P 1'
#
loop_
_entity.id
_entity.type
_entity.pdbx_description
1 polymer ?
#
loop_
_entity_poly.entity_id
_entity_poly.type
_entity_poly.pdbx_seq_one_letter_code
_entity_poly.pdbx_strand_id
1 'polypeptide(L)'
;MPTSSKQDTHRRRSSSVTAALNQIPLNQQGDGILPLRVKSRPSFHPVLGTPSKVKARPLSRRYVSDGLWNDVKTGKWLLIPSSSLKLSLIAPILCLLHVGLAYVGVEAFQPGGQIPNIGAKCMLPSNEQDGGYAKTWWDVALLVHYIVFWTFVRQFMTLKVLAPLAFKLGVRGGKITRFTEQGYAVFYYGIYVTYGLYVMRSLPTWYYKTEYFFIDYPHKIMSFRLKFYYLTQWAFWAQQTIILAAKVEKPRKDYKELVLHHIVTIWLIFWSYMAHFTYFGVAIFFTMDTSDLFFSLAKCVNYVSDFWSIPFLVWFTIAWTYLRHYLNLLILYNLPTQYDLIPVAARSKIDFFNDSYLDSYGFMKWQIFIPIALLQALNLFWYFLILRILVRAVWNWGEDVKDDRSEDEDE
;
A
#
# COMPACT_ATOMS: atom_id res chain seq x y z
N MET A 1 53.07 -30.04 -33.73
CA MET A 1 52.07 -30.36 -32.69
C MET A 1 52.85 -30.64 -31.41
N PRO A 2 52.52 -30.09 -30.21
CA PRO A 2 51.21 -29.74 -29.63
C PRO A 2 51.06 -28.24 -29.24
N THR A 3 49.93 -27.56 -29.47
CA THR A 3 48.71 -27.30 -28.63
C THR A 3 48.88 -26.43 -27.36
N SER A 4 48.31 -25.22 -27.51
CA SER A 4 47.89 -24.15 -26.58
C SER A 4 47.31 -24.56 -25.21
N SER A 5 47.60 -23.76 -24.17
CA SER A 5 46.55 -23.11 -23.36
C SER A 5 47.07 -21.80 -22.75
N LYS A 6 46.44 -20.66 -23.08
CA LYS A 6 46.63 -19.36 -22.40
C LYS A 6 45.45 -19.15 -21.44
N GLN A 7 45.74 -18.95 -20.16
CA GLN A 7 44.77 -18.51 -19.17
C GLN A 7 44.57 -16.99 -19.29
N ASP A 8 43.32 -16.58 -19.54
CA ASP A 8 42.92 -15.17 -19.55
C ASP A 8 42.75 -14.63 -18.12
N THR A 9 43.60 -13.68 -17.75
CA THR A 9 43.47 -12.88 -16.53
C THR A 9 42.69 -11.60 -16.82
N HIS A 10 41.41 -11.53 -16.44
CA HIS A 10 40.61 -10.31 -16.56
C HIS A 10 41.00 -9.27 -15.50
N ARG A 11 41.72 -8.24 -15.94
CA ARG A 11 42.10 -7.04 -15.18
C ARG A 11 41.07 -5.94 -15.44
N ARG A 12 40.29 -5.52 -14.43
CA ARG A 12 39.34 -4.39 -14.53
C ARG A 12 40.08 -3.07 -14.79
N ARG A 13 39.73 -2.37 -15.88
CA ARG A 13 40.05 -0.96 -16.11
C ARG A 13 38.82 -0.15 -16.56
N SER A 14 38.86 1.10 -16.13
CA SER A 14 37.94 2.24 -16.17
C SER A 14 37.66 2.84 -17.56
N SER A 15 36.74 3.83 -17.59
CA SER A 15 36.41 4.85 -18.64
C SER A 15 35.02 4.69 -19.27
N SER A 16 34.31 5.71 -19.77
CA SER A 16 34.45 7.20 -19.73
C SER A 16 33.11 7.85 -20.17
N VAL A 17 32.21 8.21 -19.24
CA VAL A 17 31.04 9.10 -19.55
C VAL A 17 30.81 10.12 -18.43
N THR A 18 31.74 10.25 -17.47
CA THR A 18 31.71 11.22 -16.36
C THR A 18 31.99 12.68 -16.79
N ALA A 19 32.02 13.01 -18.08
CA ALA A 19 32.44 14.33 -18.55
C ALA A 19 31.31 15.30 -18.95
N ALA A 20 30.06 14.85 -19.14
CA ALA A 20 29.08 15.65 -19.88
C ALA A 20 27.93 16.30 -19.07
N LEU A 21 27.80 16.09 -17.75
CA LEU A 21 26.66 16.63 -16.97
C LEU A 21 27.03 17.45 -15.72
N ASN A 22 28.30 17.78 -15.53
CA ASN A 22 28.78 18.62 -14.41
C ASN A 22 28.69 20.14 -14.67
N GLN A 23 27.66 20.62 -15.36
CA GLN A 23 27.45 22.06 -15.54
C GLN A 23 26.05 22.45 -15.11
N ILE A 24 25.91 22.82 -13.83
CA ILE A 24 25.20 24.01 -13.29
C ILE A 24 25.23 23.87 -11.74
N PRO A 25 25.77 24.85 -10.99
CA PRO A 25 25.95 24.74 -9.54
C PRO A 25 24.65 25.10 -8.81
N LEU A 26 24.46 24.60 -7.58
CA LEU A 26 24.05 25.42 -6.42
C LEU A 26 24.00 24.64 -5.09
N ASN A 27 24.89 25.08 -4.20
CA ASN A 27 24.86 25.20 -2.74
C ASN A 27 24.44 24.05 -1.80
N GLN A 28 25.44 23.66 -1.00
CA GLN A 28 25.36 22.93 0.26
C GLN A 28 24.76 23.80 1.38
N GLN A 29 23.89 23.21 2.21
CA GLN A 29 23.94 23.26 3.69
C GLN A 29 22.81 22.40 4.27
N GLY A 30 23.15 21.41 5.11
CA GLY A 30 22.18 20.58 5.82
C GLY A 30 22.74 19.25 6.34
N ASP A 31 23.45 19.31 7.46
CA ASP A 31 23.82 18.25 8.42
C ASP A 31 23.56 16.77 8.07
N GLY A 32 24.54 16.22 7.37
CA GLY A 32 25.13 14.87 7.44
C GLY A 32 24.39 13.72 8.13
N ILE A 33 23.86 12.80 7.32
CA ILE A 33 24.01 11.36 7.57
C ILE A 33 25.35 10.94 6.94
N LEU A 34 26.31 10.53 7.75
CA LEU A 34 27.66 10.19 7.30
C LEU A 34 27.65 8.90 6.46
N PRO A 35 28.19 8.89 5.22
CA PRO A 35 28.20 7.70 4.37
C PRO A 35 29.17 6.65 4.90
N LEU A 36 28.79 5.39 4.76
CA LEU A 36 29.61 4.22 5.10
C LEU A 36 30.83 4.15 4.15
N ARG A 37 31.97 4.64 4.62
CA ARG A 37 33.26 4.53 3.92
C ARG A 37 33.75 3.08 3.95
N VAL A 38 33.57 2.36 2.84
CA VAL A 38 34.22 1.05 2.62
C VAL A 38 35.64 1.31 2.11
N LYS A 39 36.66 0.90 2.88
CA LYS A 39 38.04 0.88 2.43
C LYS A 39 38.20 -0.13 1.29
N SER A 40 38.80 0.31 0.19
CA SER A 40 39.27 -0.52 -0.91
C SER A 40 40.27 -1.58 -0.43
N ARG A 41 40.28 -2.73 -1.14
CA ARG A 41 40.98 -4.00 -0.86
C ARG A 41 42.41 -3.87 -0.29
N PRO A 42 42.86 -4.93 0.42
CA PRO A 42 44.05 -5.62 -0.07
C PRO A 42 43.92 -7.16 -0.13
N SER A 43 44.69 -7.73 -1.06
CA SER A 43 45.25 -9.09 -1.16
C SER A 43 44.54 -10.30 -0.49
N PHE A 44 44.20 -11.28 -1.33
CA PHE A 44 43.85 -12.64 -0.90
C PHE A 44 45.07 -13.36 -0.29
N HIS A 45 45.02 -13.63 1.01
CA HIS A 45 45.64 -14.81 1.61
C HIS A 45 44.50 -15.66 2.22
N PRO A 46 44.50 -16.99 2.04
CA PRO A 46 43.50 -17.84 2.68
C PRO A 46 43.89 -18.01 4.14
N VAL A 47 43.36 -17.16 5.02
CA VAL A 47 43.42 -17.40 6.46
C VAL A 47 42.14 -18.15 6.84
N LEU A 48 42.29 -19.41 7.23
CA LEU A 48 41.32 -20.13 8.04
C LEU A 48 41.00 -19.26 9.28
N GLY A 49 39.90 -18.51 9.21
CA GLY A 49 39.43 -17.63 10.26
C GLY A 49 37.97 -17.91 10.53
N THR A 50 37.65 -18.24 11.78
CA THR A 50 36.30 -18.35 12.31
C THR A 50 35.42 -17.17 11.88
N PRO A 51 34.12 -17.37 11.62
CA PRO A 51 33.25 -16.30 11.15
C PRO A 51 33.25 -15.16 12.19
N SER A 52 33.80 -14.01 11.78
CA SER A 52 33.78 -12.79 12.57
C SER A 52 32.33 -12.47 12.93
N LYS A 53 32.01 -12.51 14.24
CA LYS A 53 30.74 -12.05 14.78
C LYS A 53 30.63 -10.56 14.51
N VAL A 54 29.98 -10.19 13.41
CA VAL A 54 29.52 -8.82 13.17
C VAL A 54 28.60 -8.47 14.33
N LYS A 55 29.08 -7.70 15.31
CA LYS A 55 28.24 -7.17 16.39
C LYS A 55 27.14 -6.35 15.74
N ALA A 56 25.89 -6.79 15.89
CA ALA A 56 24.73 -6.02 15.45
C ALA A 56 24.82 -4.62 16.07
N ARG A 57 24.83 -3.58 15.22
CA ARG A 57 24.77 -2.19 15.69
C ARG A 57 23.46 -2.03 16.48
N PRO A 58 23.46 -1.34 17.63
CA PRO A 58 22.23 -1.10 18.38
C PRO A 58 21.24 -0.34 17.48
N LEU A 59 19.97 -0.77 17.50
CA LEU A 59 18.87 -0.06 16.86
C LEU A 59 18.87 1.40 17.34
N SER A 60 18.53 2.34 16.45
CA SER A 60 18.44 3.74 16.86
C SER A 60 17.42 3.88 17.99
N ARG A 61 17.64 4.83 18.92
CA ARG A 61 16.76 5.09 20.07
C ARG A 61 15.29 5.29 19.67
N ARG A 62 15.02 5.66 18.42
CA ARG A 62 13.68 5.82 17.85
C ARG A 62 12.87 4.50 17.78
N TYR A 63 13.54 3.35 17.73
CA TYR A 63 12.89 2.02 17.67
C TYR A 63 12.89 1.28 19.03
N VAL A 64 13.24 1.97 20.11
CA VAL A 64 13.23 1.42 21.46
C VAL A 64 12.00 1.96 22.21
N SER A 65 11.27 1.05 22.86
CA SER A 65 10.08 1.39 23.65
C SER A 65 10.47 2.04 24.97
N ASP A 66 9.80 3.15 25.30
CA ASP A 66 9.91 3.81 26.60
C ASP A 66 8.70 3.50 27.50
N GLY A 67 7.97 2.42 27.18
CA GLY A 67 6.71 2.03 27.80
C GLY A 67 5.50 2.42 26.96
N LEU A 68 4.42 1.62 27.04
CA LEU A 68 3.26 1.73 26.15
C LEU A 68 2.63 3.13 26.14
N TRP A 69 2.42 3.72 27.32
CA TRP A 69 1.77 5.03 27.43
C TRP A 69 2.62 6.16 26.86
N ASN A 70 3.94 6.10 27.07
CA ASN A 70 4.88 7.05 26.46
C ASN A 70 4.92 6.88 24.95
N ASP A 71 4.92 5.64 24.46
CA ASP A 71 4.94 5.35 23.04
C ASP A 71 3.66 5.82 22.33
N VAL A 72 2.51 5.75 23.01
CA VAL A 72 1.22 6.30 22.53
C VAL A 72 1.29 7.82 22.43
N LYS A 73 1.68 8.50 23.53
CA LYS A 73 1.76 9.97 23.58
C LYS A 73 2.74 10.56 22.56
N THR A 74 3.86 9.87 22.32
CA THR A 74 4.92 10.33 21.43
C THR A 74 4.73 9.85 19.99
N GLY A 75 3.71 9.04 19.69
CA GLY A 75 3.50 8.45 18.36
C GLY A 75 4.48 7.33 18.00
N LYS A 76 5.40 6.95 18.90
CA LYS A 76 6.37 5.85 18.66
C LYS A 76 5.70 4.50 18.44
N TRP A 77 4.46 4.32 18.85
CA TRP A 77 3.68 3.11 18.55
C TRP A 77 3.58 2.83 17.04
N LEU A 78 3.71 3.86 16.18
CA LEU A 78 3.78 3.71 14.71
C LEU A 78 5.04 2.98 14.23
N LEU A 79 6.12 3.03 15.02
CA LEU A 79 7.45 2.51 14.68
C LEU A 79 7.81 1.25 15.46
N ILE A 80 7.18 1.04 16.62
CA ILE A 80 7.52 -0.02 17.56
C ILE A 80 6.49 -1.17 17.48
N PRO A 81 6.88 -2.37 17.02
CA PRO A 81 5.96 -3.50 16.86
C PRO A 81 5.27 -3.94 18.16
N SER A 82 5.99 -3.92 19.28
CA SER A 82 5.43 -4.39 20.56
C SER A 82 4.33 -3.48 21.10
N SER A 83 4.46 -2.17 20.88
CA SER A 83 3.48 -1.18 21.34
C SER A 83 2.24 -1.20 20.44
N SER A 84 2.41 -1.25 19.12
CA SER A 84 1.28 -1.46 18.19
C SER A 84 0.56 -2.79 18.39
N LEU A 85 1.29 -3.89 18.70
CA LEU A 85 0.69 -5.18 19.04
C LEU A 85 -0.17 -5.09 20.31
N LYS A 86 0.33 -4.48 21.38
CA LYS A 86 -0.44 -4.32 22.62
C LYS A 86 -1.74 -3.54 22.38
N LEU A 87 -1.69 -2.50 21.55
CA LEU A 87 -2.88 -1.73 21.17
C LEU A 87 -3.84 -2.53 20.30
N SER A 88 -3.35 -3.29 19.32
CA SER A 88 -4.20 -4.09 18.45
C SER A 88 -4.89 -5.23 19.19
N LEU A 89 -4.30 -5.75 20.26
CA LEU A 89 -4.88 -6.81 21.10
C LEU A 89 -6.02 -6.34 22.01
N ILE A 90 -6.25 -5.04 22.19
CA ILE A 90 -7.31 -4.52 23.07
C ILE A 90 -8.69 -5.06 22.65
N ALA A 91 -9.08 -4.91 21.38
CA ALA A 91 -10.38 -5.37 20.90
C ALA A 91 -10.55 -6.90 20.93
N PRO A 92 -9.56 -7.72 20.50
CA PRO A 92 -9.59 -9.17 20.71
C PRO A 92 -9.76 -9.58 22.16
N ILE A 93 -9.00 -8.99 23.08
CA ILE A 93 -9.09 -9.31 24.52
C ILE A 93 -10.48 -8.96 25.06
N LEU A 94 -11.02 -7.78 24.72
CA LEU A 94 -12.37 -7.40 25.12
C LEU A 94 -13.43 -8.37 24.57
N CYS A 95 -13.26 -8.84 23.33
CA CYS A 95 -14.16 -9.83 22.73
C CYS A 95 -14.09 -11.17 23.47
N LEU A 96 -12.88 -11.66 23.76
CA LEU A 96 -12.67 -12.91 24.49
C LEU A 96 -13.21 -12.84 25.92
N LEU A 97 -13.01 -11.72 26.61
CA LEU A 97 -13.59 -11.48 27.95
C LEU A 97 -15.11 -11.50 27.90
N HIS A 98 -15.72 -10.84 26.91
CA HIS A 98 -17.16 -10.84 26.74
C HIS A 98 -17.71 -12.25 26.51
N VAL A 99 -17.10 -13.01 25.59
CA VAL A 99 -17.49 -14.40 25.30
C VAL A 99 -17.27 -15.30 26.53
N GLY A 100 -16.19 -15.10 27.28
CA GLY A 100 -15.92 -15.84 28.51
C GLY A 100 -16.96 -15.60 29.59
N LEU A 101 -17.36 -14.34 29.81
CA LEU A 101 -18.41 -13.95 30.76
C LEU A 101 -19.79 -14.50 30.36
N ALA A 102 -20.10 -14.49 29.06
CA ALA A 102 -21.29 -15.16 28.53
C ALA A 102 -21.21 -16.67 28.80
N TYR A 103 -20.07 -17.32 28.52
CA TYR A 103 -19.94 -18.76 28.72
C TYR A 103 -20.15 -19.20 30.18
N VAL A 104 -19.67 -18.43 31.16
CA VAL A 104 -19.88 -18.73 32.60
C VAL A 104 -21.27 -18.35 33.11
N GLY A 105 -22.17 -17.90 32.24
CA GLY A 105 -23.58 -17.69 32.58
C GLY A 105 -23.93 -16.30 33.09
N VAL A 106 -23.08 -15.27 32.91
CA VAL A 106 -23.45 -13.90 33.30
C VAL A 106 -24.47 -13.35 32.31
N GLU A 107 -25.73 -13.25 32.73
CA GLU A 107 -26.88 -12.87 31.90
C GLU A 107 -26.66 -11.57 31.10
N ALA A 108 -25.99 -10.58 31.68
CA ALA A 108 -25.72 -9.30 31.04
C ALA A 108 -24.89 -9.39 29.74
N PHE A 109 -24.10 -10.46 29.57
CA PHE A 109 -23.20 -10.69 28.44
C PHE A 109 -23.70 -11.78 27.47
N GLN A 110 -24.85 -12.39 27.74
CA GLN A 110 -25.46 -13.37 26.83
C GLN A 110 -25.94 -12.71 25.53
N PRO A 111 -26.17 -13.48 24.46
CA PRO A 111 -26.89 -13.01 23.28
C PRO A 111 -28.25 -12.39 23.69
N GLY A 112 -28.46 -11.11 23.38
CA GLY A 112 -29.66 -10.36 23.79
C GLY A 112 -29.56 -9.69 25.17
N GLY A 113 -28.43 -9.85 25.87
CA GLY A 113 -28.14 -9.16 27.13
C GLY A 113 -27.96 -7.65 26.97
N GLN A 114 -27.95 -6.94 28.09
CA GLN A 114 -27.87 -5.47 28.13
C GLN A 114 -26.53 -4.93 27.62
N ILE A 115 -25.43 -5.68 27.78
CA ILE A 115 -24.09 -5.22 27.42
C ILE A 115 -23.75 -5.74 26.01
N PRO A 116 -23.45 -4.87 25.04
CA PRO A 116 -23.03 -5.30 23.71
C PRO A 116 -21.58 -5.81 23.73
N ASN A 117 -21.25 -6.73 22.82
CA ASN A 117 -19.87 -7.17 22.62
C ASN A 117 -19.04 -6.11 21.88
N ILE A 118 -18.53 -5.13 22.64
CA ILE A 118 -17.73 -4.01 22.14
C ILE A 118 -16.51 -4.52 21.35
N GLY A 119 -15.82 -5.55 21.86
CA GLY A 119 -14.67 -6.13 21.18
C GLY A 119 -15.02 -6.65 19.78
N ALA A 120 -16.13 -7.39 19.65
CA ALA A 120 -16.63 -7.85 18.37
C ALA A 120 -17.04 -6.68 17.45
N LYS A 121 -17.73 -5.65 17.97
CA LYS A 121 -18.12 -4.46 17.20
C LYS A 121 -16.92 -3.70 16.63
N CYS A 122 -15.77 -3.71 17.33
CA CYS A 122 -14.52 -3.10 16.86
C CYS A 122 -13.76 -3.94 15.83
N MET A 123 -14.08 -5.22 15.64
CA MET A 123 -13.33 -6.11 14.74
C MET A 123 -14.14 -6.57 13.54
N LEU A 124 -15.45 -6.65 13.69
CA LEU A 124 -16.34 -7.25 12.69
C LEU A 124 -17.41 -6.25 12.25
N PRO A 125 -17.84 -6.31 10.97
CA PRO A 125 -19.00 -5.59 10.50
C PRO A 125 -20.18 -5.78 11.45
N SER A 126 -20.87 -4.70 11.75
CA SER A 126 -22.05 -4.72 12.61
C SER A 126 -23.22 -3.99 11.96
N ASN A 127 -24.36 -3.94 12.66
CA ASN A 127 -25.66 -3.47 12.15
C ASN A 127 -26.23 -4.41 11.07
N GLU A 128 -26.52 -5.64 11.47
CA GLU A 128 -27.12 -6.66 10.61
C GLU A 128 -28.59 -6.31 10.33
N GLN A 129 -28.94 -6.26 9.04
CA GLN A 129 -30.27 -5.91 8.52
C GLN A 129 -30.51 -6.69 7.22
N ASP A 130 -31.68 -7.30 7.08
CA ASP A 130 -32.11 -8.00 5.86
C ASP A 130 -31.10 -9.01 5.29
N GLY A 131 -30.40 -9.74 6.18
CA GLY A 131 -29.37 -10.72 5.78
C GLY A 131 -28.03 -10.13 5.33
N GLY A 132 -27.86 -8.80 5.46
CA GLY A 132 -26.61 -8.09 5.23
C GLY A 132 -26.32 -7.07 6.34
N TYR A 133 -25.49 -6.08 6.04
CA TYR A 133 -24.98 -5.12 7.00
C TYR A 133 -25.13 -3.69 6.48
N ALA A 134 -25.84 -2.86 7.23
CA ALA A 134 -25.97 -1.42 6.97
C ALA A 134 -24.86 -0.63 7.68
N LYS A 135 -24.63 0.63 7.31
CA LYS A 135 -23.64 1.50 7.96
C LYS A 135 -23.97 1.74 9.44
N THR A 136 -22.96 1.96 10.27
CA THR A 136 -23.13 2.24 11.70
C THR A 136 -21.91 2.96 12.28
N TRP A 137 -22.08 3.64 13.41
CA TRP A 137 -20.97 4.29 14.13
C TRP A 137 -19.88 3.32 14.59
N TRP A 138 -20.21 2.04 14.78
CA TRP A 138 -19.22 1.00 15.06
C TRP A 138 -18.22 0.78 13.92
N ASP A 139 -18.57 1.19 12.69
CA ASP A 139 -17.64 1.12 11.56
C ASP A 139 -16.43 2.04 11.77
N VAL A 140 -16.58 3.15 12.50
CA VAL A 140 -15.47 4.02 12.90
C VAL A 140 -14.54 3.30 13.89
N ALA A 141 -15.11 2.59 14.87
CA ALA A 141 -14.33 1.81 15.82
C ALA A 141 -13.55 0.69 15.11
N LEU A 142 -14.17 0.05 14.10
CA LEU A 142 -13.52 -0.92 13.24
C LEU A 142 -12.37 -0.30 12.44
N LEU A 143 -12.57 0.87 11.83
CA LEU A 143 -11.50 1.59 11.13
C LEU A 143 -10.31 1.86 12.03
N VAL A 144 -10.55 2.40 13.24
CA VAL A 144 -9.50 2.69 14.22
C VAL A 144 -8.74 1.43 14.63
N HIS A 145 -9.46 0.34 14.91
CA HIS A 145 -8.85 -0.94 15.24
C HIS A 145 -7.92 -1.42 14.11
N TYR A 146 -8.40 -1.40 12.86
CA TYR A 146 -7.62 -1.88 11.72
C TYR A 146 -6.45 -0.95 11.34
N ILE A 147 -6.52 0.36 11.59
CA ILE A 147 -5.36 1.26 11.45
C ILE A 147 -4.22 0.82 12.39
N VAL A 148 -4.55 0.51 13.64
CA VAL A 148 -3.56 0.03 14.63
C VAL A 148 -3.06 -1.36 14.26
N PHE A 149 -3.95 -2.25 13.86
CA PHE A 149 -3.60 -3.59 13.39
C PHE A 149 -2.63 -3.55 12.21
N TRP A 150 -2.93 -2.78 11.15
CA TRP A 150 -2.05 -2.65 9.98
C TRP A 150 -0.71 -1.99 10.31
N THR A 151 -0.68 -1.08 11.28
CA THR A 151 0.58 -0.55 11.81
C THR A 151 1.44 -1.64 12.44
N PHE A 152 0.84 -2.50 13.28
CA PHE A 152 1.55 -3.66 13.84
C PHE A 152 2.04 -4.59 12.73
N VAL A 153 1.15 -5.00 11.82
CA VAL A 153 1.47 -5.94 10.75
C VAL A 153 2.60 -5.39 9.89
N ARG A 154 2.56 -4.11 9.52
CA ARG A 154 3.65 -3.45 8.77
C ARG A 154 4.98 -3.59 9.48
N GLN A 155 5.06 -3.18 10.74
CA GLN A 155 6.33 -3.19 11.48
C GLN A 155 6.83 -4.62 11.74
N PHE A 156 5.93 -5.56 11.99
CA PHE A 156 6.28 -6.96 12.12
C PHE A 156 6.82 -7.52 10.81
N MET A 157 6.12 -7.30 9.70
CA MET A 157 6.52 -7.81 8.38
C MET A 157 7.85 -7.21 7.93
N THR A 158 8.04 -5.89 8.04
CA THR A 158 9.29 -5.24 7.60
C THR A 158 10.50 -5.70 8.43
N LEU A 159 10.37 -5.73 9.76
CA LEU A 159 11.51 -6.00 10.65
C LEU A 159 11.78 -7.49 10.88
N LYS A 160 10.74 -8.33 10.95
CA LYS A 160 10.86 -9.74 11.36
C LYS A 160 10.80 -10.74 10.21
N VAL A 161 10.20 -10.36 9.08
CA VAL A 161 10.01 -11.28 7.94
C VAL A 161 10.83 -10.84 6.74
N LEU A 162 10.59 -9.62 6.25
CA LEU A 162 11.12 -9.12 4.99
C LEU A 162 12.59 -8.71 5.08
N ALA A 163 13.03 -8.10 6.19
CA ALA A 163 14.44 -7.75 6.35
C ALA A 163 15.34 -9.01 6.34
N PRO A 164 15.07 -10.06 7.13
CA PRO A 164 15.81 -11.33 7.03
C PRO A 164 15.74 -11.97 5.64
N LEU A 165 14.59 -11.90 4.97
CA LEU A 165 14.44 -12.40 3.60
C LEU A 165 15.32 -11.62 2.62
N ALA A 166 15.36 -10.29 2.70
CA ALA A 166 16.21 -9.44 1.87
C ALA A 166 17.69 -9.84 2.00
N PHE A 167 18.15 -10.08 3.23
CA PHE A 167 19.51 -10.56 3.49
C PHE A 167 19.77 -11.93 2.85
N LYS A 168 18.83 -12.87 2.97
CA LYS A 168 18.95 -14.21 2.35
C LYS A 168 18.97 -14.14 0.82
N LEU A 169 18.26 -13.18 0.24
CA LEU A 169 18.24 -12.93 -1.21
C LEU A 169 19.45 -12.11 -1.70
N GLY A 170 20.40 -11.79 -0.82
CA GLY A 170 21.64 -11.10 -1.19
C GLY A 170 21.52 -9.57 -1.31
N VAL A 171 20.39 -8.98 -0.91
CA VAL A 171 20.21 -7.51 -0.85
C VAL A 171 21.09 -6.94 0.26
N ARG A 172 21.81 -5.85 -0.03
CA ARG A 172 22.79 -5.23 0.90
C ARG A 172 22.58 -3.72 1.02
N GLY A 173 23.08 -3.15 2.12
CA GLY A 173 23.12 -1.70 2.33
C GLY A 173 21.73 -1.07 2.50
N GLY A 174 21.60 0.19 2.06
CA GLY A 174 20.35 0.96 2.13
C GLY A 174 19.18 0.36 1.34
N LYS A 175 19.48 -0.48 0.33
CA LYS A 175 18.49 -1.20 -0.48
C LYS A 175 17.60 -2.13 0.33
N ILE A 176 18.04 -2.58 1.50
CA ILE A 176 17.23 -3.46 2.37
C ILE A 176 15.95 -2.76 2.80
N THR A 177 16.04 -1.50 3.25
CA THR A 177 14.86 -0.74 3.67
C THR A 177 13.87 -0.63 2.53
N ARG A 178 14.35 -0.33 1.32
CA ARG A 178 13.53 -0.20 0.11
C ARG A 178 12.90 -1.50 -0.32
N PHE A 179 13.65 -2.59 -0.27
CA PHE A 179 13.13 -3.93 -0.48
C PHE A 179 12.03 -4.26 0.54
N THR A 180 12.21 -3.93 1.82
CA THR A 180 11.19 -4.21 2.84
C THR A 180 9.93 -3.36 2.69
N GLU A 181 10.05 -2.09 2.26
CA GLU A 181 8.92 -1.22 1.95
C GLU A 181 8.10 -1.81 0.80
N GLN A 182 8.75 -2.19 -0.30
CA GLN A 182 8.07 -2.80 -1.45
C GLN A 182 7.56 -4.21 -1.14
N GLY A 183 8.32 -5.01 -0.38
CA GLY A 183 7.91 -6.34 0.05
C GLY A 183 6.66 -6.31 0.94
N TYR A 184 6.49 -5.27 1.77
CA TYR A 184 5.27 -5.10 2.55
C TYR A 184 4.07 -4.80 1.65
N ALA A 185 4.25 -3.95 0.63
CA ALA A 185 3.23 -3.69 -0.37
C ALA A 185 2.85 -4.97 -1.13
N VAL A 186 3.81 -5.81 -1.53
CA VAL A 186 3.53 -7.13 -2.14
C VAL A 186 2.70 -8.02 -1.21
N PHE A 187 3.08 -8.09 0.07
CA PHE A 187 2.35 -8.87 1.07
C PHE A 187 0.90 -8.39 1.22
N TYR A 188 0.70 -7.08 1.39
CA TYR A 188 -0.62 -6.50 1.59
C TYR A 188 -1.50 -6.66 0.34
N TYR A 189 -1.03 -6.17 -0.81
CA TYR A 189 -1.80 -6.20 -2.05
C TYR A 189 -2.02 -7.64 -2.54
N GLY A 190 -1.11 -8.59 -2.28
CA GLY A 190 -1.34 -10.01 -2.61
C GLY A 190 -2.58 -10.58 -1.91
N ILE A 191 -2.78 -10.23 -0.63
CA ILE A 191 -3.97 -10.61 0.14
C ILE A 191 -5.21 -9.87 -0.38
N TYR A 192 -5.12 -8.54 -0.53
CA TYR A 192 -6.27 -7.70 -0.84
C TYR A 192 -6.74 -7.78 -2.29
N VAL A 193 -5.86 -8.02 -3.26
CA VAL A 193 -6.26 -8.32 -4.63
C VAL A 193 -7.04 -9.63 -4.67
N THR A 194 -6.57 -10.65 -3.96
CA THR A 194 -7.27 -11.94 -3.89
C THR A 194 -8.64 -11.80 -3.22
N TYR A 195 -8.71 -11.07 -2.10
CA TYR A 195 -9.98 -10.81 -1.42
C TYR A 195 -10.90 -9.92 -2.26
N GLY A 196 -10.37 -8.88 -2.91
CA GLY A 196 -11.10 -8.00 -3.81
C GLY A 196 -11.71 -8.75 -4.99
N LEU A 197 -10.97 -9.69 -5.58
CA LEU A 197 -11.47 -10.59 -6.63
C LEU A 197 -12.65 -11.45 -6.12
N TYR A 198 -12.51 -12.01 -4.92
CA TYR A 198 -13.55 -12.82 -4.29
C TYR A 198 -14.82 -12.01 -4.00
N VAL A 199 -14.68 -10.77 -3.52
CA VAL A 199 -15.80 -9.84 -3.32
C VAL A 199 -16.43 -9.46 -4.65
N MET A 200 -15.63 -8.99 -5.60
CA MET A 200 -16.10 -8.48 -6.89
C MET A 200 -16.86 -9.54 -7.69
N ARG A 201 -16.44 -10.81 -7.63
CA ARG A 201 -17.14 -11.94 -8.28
C ARG A 201 -18.56 -12.14 -7.76
N SER A 202 -18.84 -11.73 -6.52
CA SER A 202 -20.17 -11.83 -5.92
C SER A 202 -21.05 -10.61 -6.17
N LEU A 203 -20.53 -9.57 -6.83
CA LEU A 203 -21.26 -8.35 -7.16
C LEU A 203 -21.79 -8.39 -8.60
N PRO A 204 -22.93 -7.73 -8.89
CA PRO A 204 -23.44 -7.63 -10.25
C PRO A 204 -22.51 -6.85 -11.19
N THR A 205 -21.54 -6.12 -10.63
CA THR A 205 -20.51 -5.37 -11.35
C THR A 205 -19.41 -6.25 -11.96
N TRP A 206 -19.44 -7.57 -11.77
CA TRP A 206 -18.52 -8.49 -12.43
C TRP A 206 -18.76 -8.53 -13.96
N TYR A 207 -17.81 -8.23 -14.85
CA TYR A 207 -16.42 -7.79 -14.74
C TYR A 207 -16.36 -6.35 -15.30
N TYR A 208 -16.49 -5.35 -14.43
CA TYR A 208 -16.67 -3.92 -14.75
C TYR A 208 -17.95 -3.60 -15.55
N LYS A 209 -19.06 -4.26 -15.23
CA LYS A 209 -20.40 -3.84 -15.68
C LYS A 209 -20.82 -2.58 -14.93
N THR A 210 -20.45 -1.43 -15.46
CA THR A 210 -20.53 -0.14 -14.77
C THR A 210 -21.96 0.34 -14.55
N GLU A 211 -22.94 -0.18 -15.30
CA GLU A 211 -24.35 0.16 -15.14
C GLU A 211 -24.86 -0.19 -13.73
N TYR A 212 -24.35 -1.28 -13.14
CA TYR A 212 -24.69 -1.73 -11.79
C TYR A 212 -24.05 -0.90 -10.67
N PHE A 213 -23.21 0.08 -11.03
CA PHE A 213 -22.83 1.12 -10.07
C PHE A 213 -24.00 2.04 -9.72
N PHE A 214 -25.01 2.11 -10.59
CA PHE A 214 -26.11 3.07 -10.52
C PHE A 214 -27.48 2.39 -10.42
N ILE A 215 -27.65 1.23 -11.08
CA ILE A 215 -28.86 0.41 -10.95
C ILE A 215 -29.01 -0.03 -9.48
N ASP A 216 -30.24 0.03 -8.98
CA ASP A 216 -30.62 -0.29 -7.59
C ASP A 216 -29.94 0.58 -6.52
N TYR A 217 -29.37 1.72 -6.92
CA TYR A 217 -28.87 2.71 -5.98
C TYR A 217 -30.02 3.27 -5.12
N PRO A 218 -29.84 3.46 -3.79
CA PRO A 218 -28.60 3.25 -3.02
C PRO A 218 -28.39 1.81 -2.55
N HIS A 219 -27.15 1.31 -2.67
CA HIS A 219 -26.74 -0.02 -2.17
C HIS A 219 -26.51 -0.02 -0.64
N LYS A 220 -27.56 0.21 0.14
CA LYS A 220 -27.46 0.42 1.60
C LYS A 220 -27.04 -0.83 2.38
N ILE A 221 -27.45 -2.01 1.91
CA ILE A 221 -27.19 -3.29 2.58
C ILE A 221 -26.02 -3.98 1.88
N MET A 222 -24.93 -4.21 2.63
CA MET A 222 -23.73 -4.86 2.13
C MET A 222 -23.63 -6.29 2.68
N SER A 223 -23.16 -7.24 1.87
CA SER A 223 -22.73 -8.52 2.43
C SER A 223 -21.59 -8.33 3.43
N PHE A 224 -21.45 -9.25 4.39
CA PHE A 224 -20.32 -9.25 5.34
C PHE A 224 -18.99 -9.05 4.63
N ARG A 225 -18.77 -9.82 3.55
CA ARG A 225 -17.53 -9.82 2.78
C ARG A 225 -17.25 -8.48 2.14
N LEU A 226 -18.26 -7.82 1.58
CA LEU A 226 -18.11 -6.49 0.99
C LEU A 226 -17.77 -5.47 2.06
N LYS A 227 -18.55 -5.40 3.14
CA LYS A 227 -18.37 -4.40 4.18
C LYS A 227 -17.02 -4.55 4.87
N PHE A 228 -16.61 -5.78 5.19
CA PHE A 228 -15.31 -6.06 5.80
C PHE A 228 -14.14 -5.70 4.88
N TYR A 229 -14.18 -6.11 3.61
CA TYR A 229 -13.17 -5.74 2.61
C TYR A 229 -13.04 -4.22 2.52
N TYR A 230 -14.17 -3.52 2.40
CA TYR A 230 -14.20 -2.09 2.19
C TYR A 230 -13.64 -1.30 3.39
N LEU A 231 -14.10 -1.63 4.61
CA LEU A 231 -13.65 -0.92 5.80
C LEU A 231 -12.19 -1.22 6.13
N THR A 232 -11.73 -2.45 5.93
CA THR A 232 -10.32 -2.77 6.18
C THR A 232 -9.37 -2.18 5.13
N GLN A 233 -9.82 -2.04 3.87
CA GLN A 233 -9.13 -1.25 2.84
C GLN A 233 -9.03 0.22 3.25
N TRP A 234 -10.14 0.82 3.67
CA TRP A 234 -10.14 2.20 4.14
C TRP A 234 -9.17 2.38 5.32
N ALA A 235 -9.22 1.48 6.31
CA ALA A 235 -8.29 1.52 7.44
C ALA A 235 -6.82 1.47 6.99
N PHE A 236 -6.48 0.63 6.02
CA PHE A 236 -5.12 0.59 5.47
C PHE A 236 -4.72 1.90 4.78
N TRP A 237 -5.57 2.46 3.91
CA TRP A 237 -5.24 3.70 3.22
C TRP A 237 -5.16 4.90 4.17
N ALA A 238 -5.99 4.93 5.23
CA ALA A 238 -5.86 5.89 6.31
C ALA A 238 -4.53 5.70 7.06
N GLN A 239 -4.14 4.45 7.33
CA GLN A 239 -2.87 4.11 7.96
C GLN A 239 -1.66 4.53 7.11
N GLN A 240 -1.68 4.31 5.80
CA GLN A 240 -0.63 4.79 4.88
C GLN A 240 -0.55 6.32 4.86
N THR A 241 -1.71 7.00 4.90
CA THR A 241 -1.77 8.46 4.96
C THR A 241 -1.16 9.00 6.26
N ILE A 242 -1.38 8.32 7.40
CA ILE A 242 -0.74 8.67 8.69
C ILE A 242 0.78 8.50 8.60
N ILE A 243 1.27 7.40 8.02
CA ILE A 243 2.71 7.17 7.82
C ILE A 243 3.34 8.26 6.96
N LEU A 244 2.68 8.63 5.86
CA LEU A 244 3.12 9.69 4.95
C LEU A 244 3.16 11.05 5.67
N ALA A 245 2.09 11.42 6.36
CA ALA A 245 1.98 12.68 7.09
C ALA A 245 3.01 12.79 8.22
N ALA A 246 3.28 11.69 8.93
CA ALA A 246 4.29 11.61 9.97
C ALA A 246 5.74 11.56 9.43
N LYS A 247 5.92 11.53 8.10
CA LYS A 247 7.23 11.42 7.42
C LYS A 247 8.08 10.29 7.98
N VAL A 248 7.44 9.15 8.24
CA VAL A 248 8.11 7.94 8.74
C VAL A 248 9.08 7.40 7.68
N GLU A 249 8.73 7.54 6.41
CA GLU A 249 9.54 7.17 5.26
C GLU A 249 10.28 8.39 4.67
N LYS A 250 11.49 8.19 4.12
CA LYS A 250 12.25 9.27 3.45
C LYS A 250 11.39 9.79 2.27
N PRO A 251 11.11 11.11 2.18
CA PRO A 251 10.36 11.67 1.07
C PRO A 251 10.96 11.28 -0.28
N ARG A 252 10.08 10.94 -1.23
CA ARG A 252 10.46 10.59 -2.60
C ARG A 252 10.55 11.83 -3.49
N LYS A 253 11.14 11.71 -4.68
CA LYS A 253 11.20 12.80 -5.68
C LYS A 253 9.79 13.25 -6.13
N ASP A 254 8.81 12.33 -6.09
CA ASP A 254 7.39 12.53 -6.41
C ASP A 254 6.51 12.76 -5.15
N TYR A 255 7.07 13.32 -4.07
CA TYR A 255 6.36 13.46 -2.79
C TYR A 255 5.09 14.30 -2.88
N LYS A 256 5.08 15.38 -3.68
CA LYS A 256 3.90 16.26 -3.79
C LYS A 256 2.75 15.57 -4.49
N GLU A 257 3.06 14.86 -5.58
CA GLU A 257 2.13 14.06 -6.36
C GLU A 257 1.57 12.91 -5.52
N LEU A 258 2.43 12.26 -4.71
CA LEU A 258 2.01 11.23 -3.77
C LEU A 258 1.08 11.79 -2.67
N VAL A 259 1.39 12.96 -2.09
CA VAL A 259 0.49 13.60 -1.11
C VAL A 259 -0.86 13.95 -1.75
N LEU A 260 -0.87 14.52 -2.95
CA LEU A 260 -2.11 14.82 -3.67
C LEU A 260 -2.92 13.54 -3.94
N HIS A 261 -2.25 12.46 -4.34
CA HIS A 261 -2.88 11.16 -4.49
C HIS A 261 -3.54 10.69 -3.20
N HIS A 262 -2.86 10.75 -2.05
CA HIS A 262 -3.45 10.34 -0.77
C HIS A 262 -4.67 11.18 -0.38
N ILE A 263 -4.65 12.49 -0.63
CA ILE A 263 -5.81 13.37 -0.40
C ILE A 263 -6.99 12.92 -1.26
N VAL A 264 -6.76 12.69 -2.55
CA VAL A 264 -7.79 12.25 -3.50
C VAL A 264 -8.31 10.85 -3.14
N THR A 265 -7.43 9.93 -2.78
CA THR A 265 -7.80 8.56 -2.41
C THR A 265 -8.66 8.55 -1.15
N ILE A 266 -8.28 9.25 -0.07
CA ILE A 266 -9.10 9.31 1.16
C ILE A 266 -10.44 9.99 0.90
N TRP A 267 -10.45 11.04 0.08
CA TRP A 267 -11.69 11.71 -0.33
C TRP A 267 -12.64 10.77 -1.07
N LEU A 268 -12.12 10.04 -2.07
CA LEU A 268 -12.90 9.07 -2.84
C LEU A 268 -13.45 7.98 -1.92
N ILE A 269 -12.62 7.34 -1.10
CA ILE A 269 -13.02 6.28 -0.18
C ILE A 269 -14.14 6.75 0.76
N PHE A 270 -13.95 7.92 1.39
CA PHE A 270 -14.94 8.51 2.29
C PHE A 270 -16.27 8.73 1.59
N TRP A 271 -16.28 9.43 0.45
CA TRP A 271 -17.51 9.75 -0.25
C TRP A 271 -18.18 8.52 -0.86
N SER A 272 -17.43 7.55 -1.39
CA SER A 272 -18.05 6.34 -1.92
C SER A 272 -18.64 5.44 -0.83
N TYR A 273 -18.15 5.49 0.40
CA TYR A 273 -18.82 4.82 1.52
C TYR A 273 -20.03 5.61 2.02
N MET A 274 -19.87 6.92 2.22
CA MET A 274 -20.94 7.77 2.73
C MET A 274 -22.12 7.84 1.78
N ALA A 275 -21.88 8.07 0.49
CA ALA A 275 -22.91 8.16 -0.53
C ALA A 275 -23.29 6.79 -1.14
N HIS A 276 -23.04 5.66 -0.47
CA HIS A 276 -23.48 4.32 -0.92
C HIS A 276 -23.00 3.88 -2.32
N PHE A 277 -21.83 4.35 -2.75
CA PHE A 277 -21.16 3.95 -3.99
C PHE A 277 -20.05 2.92 -3.73
N THR A 278 -20.28 1.98 -2.81
CA THR A 278 -19.26 0.98 -2.43
C THR A 278 -18.86 0.09 -3.60
N TYR A 279 -19.75 -0.17 -4.54
CA TYR A 279 -19.44 -0.93 -5.75
C TYR A 279 -18.43 -0.21 -6.65
N PHE A 280 -18.56 1.12 -6.77
CA PHE A 280 -17.59 1.99 -7.42
C PHE A 280 -16.22 1.87 -6.74
N GLY A 281 -16.21 1.97 -5.40
CA GLY A 281 -14.99 1.88 -4.61
C GLY A 281 -14.30 0.52 -4.74
N VAL A 282 -15.04 -0.59 -4.77
CA VAL A 282 -14.46 -1.93 -4.97
C VAL A 282 -13.78 -2.06 -6.34
N ALA A 283 -14.42 -1.57 -7.40
CA ALA A 283 -13.86 -1.61 -8.75
C ALA A 283 -12.55 -0.80 -8.83
N ILE A 284 -12.54 0.41 -8.27
CA ILE A 284 -11.34 1.25 -8.21
C ILE A 284 -10.26 0.58 -7.35
N PHE A 285 -10.56 0.17 -6.12
CA PHE A 285 -9.60 -0.54 -5.26
C PHE A 285 -8.95 -1.72 -5.97
N PHE A 286 -9.75 -2.56 -6.64
CA PHE A 286 -9.22 -3.74 -7.31
C PHE A 286 -8.27 -3.38 -8.46
N THR A 287 -8.61 -2.41 -9.32
CA THR A 287 -7.67 -1.95 -10.37
C THR A 287 -6.38 -1.37 -9.77
N MET A 288 -6.51 -0.56 -8.72
CA MET A 288 -5.41 0.18 -8.13
C MET A 288 -4.43 -0.78 -7.43
N ASP A 289 -4.94 -1.62 -6.56
CA ASP A 289 -4.13 -2.55 -5.77
C ASP A 289 -3.46 -3.61 -6.64
N THR A 290 -4.14 -4.06 -7.71
CA THR A 290 -3.57 -5.07 -8.61
C THR A 290 -2.37 -4.51 -9.37
N SER A 291 -2.43 -3.26 -9.85
CA SER A 291 -1.26 -2.65 -10.50
C SER A 291 -0.13 -2.40 -9.49
N ASP A 292 -0.45 -2.04 -8.26
CA ASP A 292 0.54 -1.74 -7.22
C ASP A 292 1.23 -3.01 -6.72
N LEU A 293 0.52 -4.14 -6.69
CA LEU A 293 1.11 -5.46 -6.49
C LEU A 293 2.20 -5.74 -7.54
N PHE A 294 1.89 -5.55 -8.83
CA PHE A 294 2.87 -5.77 -9.90
C PHE A 294 4.01 -4.75 -9.87
N PHE A 295 3.74 -3.49 -9.52
CA PHE A 295 4.77 -2.47 -9.33
C PHE A 295 5.78 -2.89 -8.26
N SER A 296 5.27 -3.24 -7.07
CA SER A 296 6.10 -3.60 -5.93
C SER A 296 6.83 -4.94 -6.15
N LEU A 297 6.22 -5.89 -6.86
CA LEU A 297 6.90 -7.10 -7.30
C LEU A 297 8.06 -6.78 -8.25
N ALA A 298 7.84 -5.96 -9.28
CA ALA A 298 8.89 -5.56 -10.21
C ALA A 298 10.07 -4.86 -9.51
N LYS A 299 9.78 -4.00 -8.52
CA LYS A 299 10.80 -3.38 -7.66
C LYS A 299 11.56 -4.42 -6.84
N CYS A 300 10.87 -5.34 -6.17
CA CYS A 300 11.50 -6.41 -5.38
C CYS A 300 12.44 -7.26 -6.24
N VAL A 301 11.99 -7.67 -7.43
CA VAL A 301 12.79 -8.43 -8.40
C VAL A 301 14.00 -7.62 -8.84
N ASN A 302 13.86 -6.32 -9.10
CA ASN A 302 14.98 -5.44 -9.47
C ASN A 302 16.05 -5.29 -8.39
N TYR A 303 15.75 -5.57 -7.12
CA TYR A 303 16.77 -5.61 -6.07
C TYR A 303 17.52 -6.94 -5.98
N VAL A 304 17.00 -8.01 -6.60
CA VAL A 304 17.47 -9.40 -6.42
C VAL A 304 18.01 -10.02 -7.70
N SER A 305 17.53 -9.61 -8.87
CA SER A 305 17.91 -10.21 -10.14
C SER A 305 17.84 -9.23 -11.31
N ASP A 306 18.98 -8.96 -11.94
CA ASP A 306 19.07 -8.16 -13.16
C ASP A 306 18.36 -8.83 -14.34
N PHE A 307 18.50 -10.16 -14.45
CA PHE A 307 17.88 -10.96 -15.52
C PHE A 307 16.34 -10.87 -15.50
N TRP A 308 15.72 -11.00 -14.33
CA TRP A 308 14.26 -10.96 -14.21
C TRP A 308 13.69 -9.54 -14.11
N SER A 309 14.52 -8.53 -13.89
CA SER A 309 14.09 -7.14 -13.70
C SER A 309 13.20 -6.61 -14.83
N ILE A 310 13.60 -6.83 -16.08
CA ILE A 310 12.93 -6.22 -17.23
C ILE A 310 11.72 -7.03 -17.70
N PRO A 311 11.72 -8.37 -17.71
CA PRO A 311 10.49 -9.14 -17.88
C PRO A 311 9.39 -8.70 -16.89
N PHE A 312 9.73 -8.50 -15.61
CA PHE A 312 8.78 -8.01 -14.61
C PHE A 312 8.39 -6.55 -14.85
N LEU A 313 9.30 -5.68 -15.29
CA LEU A 313 8.99 -4.29 -15.66
C LEU A 313 8.01 -4.21 -16.85
N VAL A 314 8.21 -5.04 -17.88
CA VAL A 314 7.31 -5.15 -19.04
C VAL A 314 5.94 -5.62 -18.58
N TRP A 315 5.89 -6.72 -17.81
CA TRP A 315 4.64 -7.27 -17.28
C TRP A 315 3.88 -6.25 -16.43
N PHE A 316 4.59 -5.58 -15.51
CA PHE A 316 4.04 -4.49 -14.72
C PHE A 316 3.46 -3.38 -15.61
N THR A 317 4.18 -2.95 -16.65
CA THR A 317 3.71 -1.89 -17.54
C THR A 317 2.41 -2.30 -18.24
N ILE A 318 2.32 -3.53 -18.76
CA ILE A 318 1.09 -4.06 -19.38
C ILE A 318 -0.07 -4.05 -18.38
N ALA A 319 0.16 -4.55 -17.16
CA ALA A 319 -0.83 -4.57 -16.10
C ALA A 319 -1.29 -3.15 -15.73
N TRP A 320 -0.38 -2.20 -15.60
CA TRP A 320 -0.69 -0.79 -15.36
C TRP A 320 -1.54 -0.21 -16.49
N THR A 321 -1.16 -0.42 -17.76
CA THR A 321 -1.92 0.07 -18.91
C THR A 321 -3.37 -0.43 -18.90
N TYR A 322 -3.56 -1.73 -18.64
CA TYR A 322 -4.89 -2.29 -18.62
C TYR A 322 -5.72 -1.84 -17.40
N LEU A 323 -5.16 -1.95 -16.19
CA LEU A 323 -5.88 -1.70 -14.95
C LEU A 323 -6.06 -0.20 -14.67
N ARG A 324 -4.99 0.60 -14.76
CA ARG A 324 -4.95 2.04 -14.39
C ARG A 324 -5.38 2.98 -15.49
N HIS A 325 -5.39 2.52 -16.76
CA HIS A 325 -5.84 3.34 -17.88
C HIS A 325 -7.09 2.77 -18.52
N TYR A 326 -7.05 1.59 -19.13
CA TYR A 326 -8.22 1.09 -19.87
C TYR A 326 -9.47 0.96 -18.97
N LEU A 327 -9.39 0.25 -17.84
CA LEU A 327 -10.54 0.05 -16.96
C LEU A 327 -10.94 1.33 -16.21
N ASN A 328 -10.00 2.13 -15.74
CA ASN A 328 -10.32 3.39 -15.05
C ASN A 328 -10.93 4.43 -16.01
N LEU A 329 -10.46 4.52 -17.26
CA LEU A 329 -11.08 5.37 -18.29
C LEU A 329 -12.46 4.88 -18.69
N LEU A 330 -12.68 3.55 -18.74
CA LEU A 330 -14.01 2.97 -18.94
C LEU A 330 -14.97 3.43 -17.83
N ILE A 331 -14.55 3.33 -16.57
CA ILE A 331 -15.33 3.82 -15.42
C ILE A 331 -15.59 5.32 -15.53
N LEU A 332 -14.55 6.12 -15.83
CA LEU A 332 -14.66 7.58 -15.92
C LEU A 332 -15.59 8.02 -17.07
N TYR A 333 -15.53 7.34 -18.21
CA TYR A 333 -16.40 7.60 -19.36
C TYR A 333 -17.86 7.23 -19.07
N ASN A 334 -18.09 6.09 -18.42
CA ASN A 334 -19.43 5.59 -18.12
C ASN A 334 -20.11 6.32 -16.95
N LEU A 335 -19.34 6.90 -16.03
CA LEU A 335 -19.88 7.60 -14.86
C LEU A 335 -20.90 8.69 -15.24
N PRO A 336 -20.58 9.69 -16.07
CA PRO A 336 -21.53 10.73 -16.41
C PRO A 336 -22.66 10.26 -17.34
N THR A 337 -22.43 9.24 -18.17
CA THR A 337 -23.41 8.75 -19.16
C THR A 337 -24.44 7.80 -18.54
N GLN A 338 -24.07 7.07 -17.49
CA GLN A 338 -24.93 6.11 -16.82
C GLN A 338 -25.50 6.62 -15.49
N TYR A 339 -25.15 7.83 -15.06
CA TYR A 339 -25.63 8.42 -13.81
C TYR A 339 -27.17 8.51 -13.72
N ASP A 340 -27.85 8.67 -14.86
CA ASP A 340 -29.32 8.76 -14.91
C ASP A 340 -30.03 7.42 -14.66
N LEU A 341 -29.29 6.30 -14.62
CA LEU A 341 -29.82 5.00 -14.18
C LEU A 341 -30.16 5.00 -12.69
N ILE A 342 -29.65 5.97 -11.91
CA ILE A 342 -30.04 6.14 -10.51
C ILE A 342 -31.54 6.52 -10.44
N PRO A 343 -32.36 5.83 -9.63
CA PRO A 343 -33.77 6.15 -9.45
C PRO A 343 -34.01 7.63 -9.12
N VAL A 344 -35.01 8.24 -9.76
CA VAL A 344 -35.33 9.67 -9.57
C VAL A 344 -35.61 10.00 -8.09
N ALA A 345 -36.25 9.09 -7.36
CA ALA A 345 -36.51 9.25 -5.92
C ALA A 345 -35.21 9.48 -5.12
N ALA A 346 -34.13 8.78 -5.46
CA ALA A 346 -32.83 8.92 -4.80
C ALA A 346 -32.11 10.23 -5.19
N ARG A 347 -32.50 10.89 -6.28
CA ARG A 347 -31.92 12.15 -6.79
C ARG A 347 -32.73 13.38 -6.41
N SER A 348 -33.68 13.26 -5.49
CA SER A 348 -34.65 14.34 -5.23
C SER A 348 -34.11 15.40 -4.27
N LYS A 349 -33.38 15.01 -3.21
CA LYS A 349 -32.91 15.95 -2.19
C LYS A 349 -31.73 15.40 -1.38
N ILE A 350 -30.71 16.24 -1.17
CA ILE A 350 -29.65 15.98 -0.21
C ILE A 350 -30.21 16.19 1.20
N ASP A 351 -30.08 15.14 2.02
CA ASP A 351 -30.38 15.17 3.43
C ASP A 351 -29.40 14.27 4.18
N PHE A 352 -28.32 14.88 4.65
CA PHE A 352 -27.25 14.19 5.36
C PHE A 352 -27.72 13.51 6.64
N PHE A 353 -28.78 14.02 7.29
CA PHE A 353 -29.30 13.45 8.53
C PHE A 353 -30.16 12.21 8.27
N ASN A 354 -30.73 12.10 7.07
CA ASN A 354 -31.53 10.95 6.62
C ASN A 354 -30.77 10.05 5.64
N ASP A 355 -29.43 10.10 5.64
CA ASP A 355 -28.57 9.20 4.85
C ASP A 355 -28.87 9.30 3.33
N SER A 356 -29.22 10.51 2.86
CA SER A 356 -29.43 10.87 1.45
C SER A 356 -28.40 11.88 0.99
N TYR A 357 -27.68 11.56 -0.08
CA TYR A 357 -26.49 12.32 -0.51
C TYR A 357 -26.57 12.85 -1.94
N LEU A 358 -27.68 12.62 -2.64
CA LEU A 358 -27.84 12.99 -4.04
C LEU A 358 -28.87 14.11 -4.19
N ASP A 359 -28.61 14.97 -5.16
CA ASP A 359 -29.44 16.10 -5.55
C ASP A 359 -29.88 15.99 -7.01
N SER A 360 -30.90 16.78 -7.36
CA SER A 360 -31.44 16.82 -8.72
C SER A 360 -30.53 17.55 -9.70
N TYR A 361 -29.58 18.36 -9.20
CA TYR A 361 -28.66 19.13 -10.02
C TYR A 361 -27.37 18.37 -10.35
N GLY A 362 -27.18 17.17 -9.81
CA GLY A 362 -26.03 16.31 -10.07
C GLY A 362 -24.73 16.80 -9.42
N PHE A 363 -24.79 17.52 -8.29
CA PHE A 363 -23.61 17.88 -7.50
C PHE A 363 -22.78 16.63 -7.15
N MET A 364 -23.42 15.56 -6.66
CA MET A 364 -22.70 14.33 -6.28
C MET A 364 -22.01 13.65 -7.48
N LYS A 365 -22.58 13.75 -8.68
CA LYS A 365 -21.96 13.26 -9.93
C LYS A 365 -20.58 13.87 -10.13
N TRP A 366 -20.49 15.20 -10.04
CA TRP A 366 -19.24 15.93 -10.24
C TRP A 366 -18.27 15.77 -9.06
N GLN A 367 -18.81 15.68 -7.84
CA GLN A 367 -18.05 15.41 -6.63
C GLN A 367 -17.27 14.08 -6.69
N ILE A 368 -17.79 13.09 -7.41
CA ILE A 368 -17.12 11.80 -7.64
C ILE A 368 -16.28 11.85 -8.93
N PHE A 369 -16.81 12.42 -10.02
CA PHE A 369 -16.12 12.48 -11.31
C PHE A 369 -14.79 13.22 -11.24
N ILE A 370 -14.77 14.41 -10.62
CA ILE A 370 -13.57 15.28 -10.60
C ILE A 370 -12.40 14.59 -9.88
N PRO A 371 -12.55 14.00 -8.68
CA PRO A 371 -11.44 13.31 -8.03
C PRO A 371 -11.00 12.05 -8.77
N ILE A 372 -11.90 11.29 -9.43
CA ILE A 372 -11.49 10.15 -10.28
C ILE A 372 -10.69 10.65 -11.49
N ALA A 373 -11.11 11.74 -12.14
CA ALA A 373 -10.37 12.36 -13.23
C ALA A 373 -8.97 12.85 -12.78
N LEU A 374 -8.89 13.46 -11.60
CA LEU A 374 -7.62 13.87 -11.00
C LEU A 374 -6.71 12.67 -10.69
N LEU A 375 -7.29 11.58 -10.16
CA LEU A 375 -6.58 10.33 -9.94
C LEU A 375 -6.06 9.74 -11.26
N GLN A 376 -6.86 9.81 -12.33
CA GLN A 376 -6.45 9.39 -13.67
C GLN A 376 -5.30 10.26 -14.23
N ALA A 377 -5.31 11.57 -13.99
CA ALA A 377 -4.23 12.47 -14.39
C ALA A 377 -2.91 12.15 -13.66
N LEU A 378 -2.97 11.87 -12.35
CA LEU A 378 -1.81 11.40 -11.58
C LEU A 378 -1.28 10.05 -12.12
N ASN A 379 -2.19 9.12 -12.44
CA ASN A 379 -1.81 7.85 -13.06
C ASN A 379 -1.11 8.06 -14.42
N LEU A 380 -1.54 9.03 -15.23
CA LEU A 380 -0.87 9.36 -16.50
C LEU A 380 0.52 9.98 -16.29
N PHE A 381 0.68 10.83 -15.27
CA PHE A 381 1.98 11.38 -14.88
C PHE A 381 2.97 10.25 -14.54
N TRP A 382 2.59 9.32 -13.68
CA TRP A 382 3.46 8.18 -13.36
C TRP A 382 3.65 7.23 -14.54
N TYR A 383 2.64 7.04 -15.38
CA TYR A 383 2.75 6.22 -16.58
C TYR A 383 3.79 6.76 -17.57
N PHE A 384 3.86 8.08 -17.76
CA PHE A 384 4.93 8.70 -18.52
C PHE A 384 6.32 8.35 -17.97
N LEU A 385 6.50 8.37 -16.64
CA LEU A 385 7.76 7.98 -16.00
C LEU A 385 8.06 6.49 -16.20
N ILE A 386 7.05 5.63 -16.09
CA ILE A 386 7.16 4.17 -16.31
C ILE A 386 7.61 3.89 -17.74
N LEU A 387 6.94 4.49 -18.74
CA LEU A 387 7.30 4.31 -20.15
C LEU A 387 8.71 4.82 -20.45
N ARG A 388 9.10 5.97 -19.87
CA ARG A 388 10.46 6.49 -20.01
C ARG A 388 11.51 5.51 -19.47
N ILE A 389 11.24 4.88 -18.32
CA ILE A 389 12.13 3.87 -17.74
C ILE A 389 12.14 2.61 -18.60
N LEU A 390 10.97 2.16 -19.06
CA LEU A 390 10.83 0.97 -19.91
C LEU A 390 11.59 1.12 -21.23
N VAL A 391 11.43 2.23 -21.94
CA VAL A 391 12.13 2.48 -23.21
C VAL A 391 13.64 2.45 -23.01
N ARG A 392 14.16 3.10 -21.96
CA ARG A 392 15.60 3.07 -21.63
C ARG A 392 16.08 1.66 -21.26
N ALA A 393 15.29 0.94 -20.47
CA ALA A 393 15.61 -0.40 -20.04
C ALA A 393 15.68 -1.41 -21.20
N VAL A 394 14.74 -1.30 -22.15
CA VAL A 394 14.67 -2.15 -23.35
C VAL A 394 15.73 -1.77 -24.37
N TRP A 395 15.97 -0.48 -24.59
CA TRP A 395 16.98 -0.02 -25.56
C TRP A 395 18.40 -0.44 -25.16
N ASN A 396 18.69 -0.42 -23.86
CA ASN A 396 20.00 -0.81 -23.32
C ASN A 396 20.02 -2.30 -22.88
N TRP A 397 19.04 -3.11 -23.31
CA TRP A 397 18.93 -4.52 -22.91
C TRP A 397 20.00 -5.37 -23.59
N GLY A 398 20.88 -5.97 -22.78
CA GLY A 398 21.95 -6.84 -23.28
C GLY A 398 23.26 -6.12 -23.62
N GLU A 399 23.33 -4.80 -23.44
CA GLU A 399 24.60 -4.09 -23.43
C GLU A 399 25.32 -4.34 -22.09
N ASP A 400 26.60 -4.71 -22.15
CA ASP A 400 27.51 -4.86 -20.99
C ASP A 400 27.82 -3.47 -20.38
N VAL A 401 26.80 -2.85 -19.79
CA VAL A 401 26.93 -1.57 -19.10
C VAL A 401 27.48 -1.86 -17.70
N LYS A 402 28.68 -1.34 -17.43
CA LYS A 402 29.30 -1.31 -16.09
C LYS A 402 28.35 -0.63 -15.10
N ASP A 403 27.77 -1.46 -14.24
CA ASP A 403 27.28 -1.22 -12.88
C ASP A 403 27.34 0.23 -12.36
N ASP A 404 26.26 0.98 -12.60
CA ASP A 404 25.86 2.21 -11.88
C ASP A 404 24.35 2.22 -11.57
N ARG A 405 23.67 1.06 -11.62
CA ARG A 405 22.21 0.95 -11.42
C ARG A 405 21.76 1.07 -9.96
N SER A 406 22.59 1.63 -9.06
CA SER A 406 22.18 1.72 -7.66
C SER A 406 22.58 2.92 -6.82
N GLU A 407 23.08 4.01 -7.39
CA GLU A 407 23.37 5.23 -6.60
C GLU A 407 22.32 6.35 -6.75
N ASP A 408 21.17 6.09 -7.39
CA ASP A 408 20.07 7.08 -7.51
C ASP A 408 19.12 7.12 -6.28
N GLU A 409 19.39 6.33 -5.24
CA GLU A 409 18.64 6.36 -3.96
C GLU A 409 19.42 6.98 -2.79
N ASP A 410 20.70 7.36 -3.01
CA ASP A 410 21.63 7.84 -1.97
C ASP A 410 21.99 9.35 -2.02
N GLU A 411 21.28 10.16 -2.79
CA GLU A 411 21.23 11.64 -2.62
C GLU A 411 19.86 12.09 -2.10
#